data_AF-A0A1X1D371-F1
#
_entry.id   AF-A0A1X1D371-F1
#
_cell.length_a   1.000
_cell.length_b   1.000
_cell.length_c   1.000
_cell.angle_alpha   90.00
_cell.angle_beta   90.00
_cell.angle_gamma   90.00
#
_symmetry.space_group_name_H-M   'P 1'
#
loop_
_entity.id
_entity.type
_entity.pdbx_description
1 polymer ?
#
loop_
_entity_poly.entity_id
_entity_poly.type
_entity_poly.pdbx_seq_one_letter_code
_entity_poly.pdbx_strand_id
1 'polypeptide(L)'
;MNTHNFNVNTATPESPKTWVKTPSALWLERKNDLLVHLAGIEGELMMFDALERMGVEWEEENDLRYCAREAAITVESLSEMGAVNSEAVYEMVKSVEALAINSGRIFWWDIHPRTLPGLQTFLECAAGGHEKFVATETEKQKPFSVDVEGRTEYPEDDPVYGTFWRDSVMHLGRALTLAEAMEIAAAAWLEDEWDPRQEDRDYYDSDFGRDMGPVSFSPRMFIIHDSERRRVLTGDARAMSWYAHVTDPAEVDRIAAEQQALREEAAMESGWDNFETARQLRERAEKTGAPVVDAVWLGHRDVNAALAAFVRPERRTWGSKLNTRGLSSSLAADMKSLIALSDRTYPVSRWDRYEALHSVALSIAGHVSRSVTDWSLRCPRIPAAVISAWLLTQDIITELFGETGEMVWQDIKGSLISHLYENRLSH
;
A
#
# COMPACT_ATOMS: atom_id res chain seq x y z
N MET A 1 -33.94 -17.60 -67.61
CA MET A 1 -32.67 -17.03 -68.08
C MET A 1 -32.20 -16.00 -67.07
N ASN A 2 -30.93 -16.12 -66.69
CA ASN A 2 -30.19 -15.34 -65.69
C ASN A 2 -30.04 -13.85 -66.04
N THR A 3 -29.88 -13.02 -65.00
CA THR A 3 -28.67 -12.19 -64.73
C THR A 3 -28.78 -11.68 -63.28
N HIS A 4 -28.12 -12.29 -62.29
CA HIS A 4 -26.75 -12.02 -61.80
C HIS A 4 -26.47 -10.54 -61.52
N ASN A 5 -26.54 -10.17 -60.24
CA ASN A 5 -25.64 -9.17 -59.64
C ASN A 5 -24.97 -9.83 -58.43
N PHE A 6 -23.71 -10.18 -58.61
CA PHE A 6 -22.78 -10.52 -57.53
C PHE A 6 -22.51 -9.23 -56.73
N ASN A 7 -22.70 -9.27 -55.41
CA ASN A 7 -21.90 -8.42 -54.54
C ASN A 7 -21.29 -9.30 -53.46
N VAL A 8 -19.97 -9.26 -53.41
CA VAL A 8 -19.10 -10.14 -52.63
C VAL A 8 -19.22 -9.77 -51.15
N ASN A 9 -19.66 -10.72 -50.34
CA ASN A 9 -19.55 -10.63 -48.88
C ASN A 9 -18.06 -10.73 -48.50
N THR A 10 -17.42 -9.59 -48.24
CA THR A 10 -16.19 -9.56 -47.43
C THR A 10 -16.60 -9.71 -45.97
N ALA A 11 -16.62 -10.95 -45.49
CA ALA A 11 -16.64 -11.24 -44.07
C ALA A 11 -15.30 -10.80 -43.47
N THR A 12 -15.32 -9.74 -42.67
CA THR A 12 -14.25 -9.46 -41.70
C THR A 12 -14.26 -10.60 -40.69
N PRO A 13 -13.12 -11.28 -40.41
CA PRO A 13 -13.09 -12.27 -39.37
C PRO A 13 -13.23 -11.55 -38.03
N GLU A 14 -14.37 -11.76 -37.35
CA GLU A 14 -14.53 -11.34 -35.95
C GLU A 14 -13.47 -12.06 -35.12
N SER A 15 -12.53 -11.28 -34.58
CA SER A 15 -11.67 -11.75 -33.49
C SER A 15 -12.56 -12.17 -32.31
N PRO A 16 -12.23 -13.26 -31.60
CA PRO A 16 -13.00 -13.67 -30.43
C PRO A 16 -12.76 -12.64 -29.33
N LYS A 17 -13.67 -11.66 -29.22
CA LYS A 17 -13.74 -10.78 -28.04
C LYS A 17 -14.20 -11.66 -26.89
N THR A 18 -13.26 -12.09 -26.05
CA THR A 18 -13.56 -12.42 -24.66
C THR A 18 -14.24 -11.19 -24.06
N TRP A 19 -15.54 -11.30 -23.78
CA TRP A 19 -16.32 -10.22 -23.18
C TRP A 19 -15.81 -9.99 -21.76
N VAL A 20 -14.87 -9.06 -21.59
CA VAL A 20 -14.48 -8.59 -20.27
C VAL A 20 -15.69 -7.87 -19.67
N LYS A 21 -16.28 -8.44 -18.62
CA LYS A 21 -17.43 -7.84 -17.92
C LYS A 21 -16.98 -6.51 -17.30
N THR A 22 -17.77 -5.46 -17.47
CA THR A 22 -17.48 -4.19 -16.80
C THR A 22 -17.62 -4.34 -15.28
N PRO A 23 -16.89 -3.57 -14.46
CA PRO A 23 -17.03 -3.59 -13.01
C PRO A 23 -18.48 -3.42 -12.53
N SER A 24 -19.26 -2.56 -13.17
CA SER A 24 -20.69 -2.39 -12.86
C SER A 24 -21.54 -3.61 -13.20
N ALA A 25 -21.18 -4.36 -14.26
CA ALA A 25 -21.86 -5.62 -14.59
C ALA A 25 -21.51 -6.72 -13.58
N LEU A 26 -20.25 -6.78 -13.13
CA LEU A 26 -19.81 -7.67 -12.06
C LEU A 26 -20.51 -7.36 -10.72
N TRP A 27 -20.71 -6.08 -10.42
CA TRP A 27 -21.47 -5.65 -9.24
C TRP A 27 -22.90 -6.21 -9.27
N LEU A 28 -23.57 -6.10 -10.42
CA LEU A 28 -24.95 -6.57 -10.57
C LEU A 28 -25.06 -8.09 -10.46
N GLU A 29 -24.12 -8.81 -11.09
CA GLU A 29 -24.02 -10.27 -10.98
C GLU A 29 -23.79 -10.71 -9.54
N ARG A 30 -22.79 -10.13 -8.87
CA ARG A 30 -22.49 -10.45 -7.47
C ARG A 30 -23.65 -10.13 -6.54
N LYS A 31 -24.34 -9.00 -6.76
CA LYS A 31 -25.56 -8.65 -6.03
C LYS A 31 -26.63 -9.73 -6.21
N ASN A 32 -26.89 -10.16 -7.44
CA ASN A 32 -27.89 -11.18 -7.72
C ASN A 32 -27.53 -12.52 -7.07
N ASP A 33 -26.28 -12.95 -7.16
CA ASP A 33 -25.81 -14.19 -6.53
C ASP A 33 -25.99 -14.17 -5.02
N LEU A 34 -25.61 -13.06 -4.36
CA LEU A 34 -25.78 -12.89 -2.92
C LEU A 34 -27.27 -12.87 -2.52
N LEU A 35 -28.14 -12.23 -3.30
CA LEU A 35 -29.57 -12.22 -3.03
C LEU A 35 -30.20 -13.61 -3.22
N VAL A 36 -29.81 -14.36 -4.26
CA VAL A 36 -30.27 -15.74 -4.45
C VAL A 36 -29.81 -16.62 -3.31
N HIS A 37 -28.56 -16.47 -2.88
CA HIS A 37 -28.03 -17.20 -1.73
C HIS A 37 -28.77 -16.85 -0.43
N LEU A 38 -28.98 -15.57 -0.17
CA LEU A 38 -29.72 -15.08 0.99
C LEU A 38 -31.16 -15.62 1.02
N ALA A 39 -31.80 -15.78 -0.15
CA ALA A 39 -33.16 -16.33 -0.25
C ALA A 39 -33.20 -17.81 0.11
N GLY A 40 -32.15 -18.56 -0.27
CA GLY A 40 -31.97 -19.93 0.17
C GLY A 40 -31.86 -20.03 1.69
N ILE A 41 -30.99 -19.19 2.28
CA ILE A 41 -30.80 -19.14 3.74
C ILE A 41 -32.08 -18.73 4.47
N GLU A 42 -32.84 -17.75 3.96
CA GLU A 42 -34.14 -17.38 4.50
C GLU A 42 -35.09 -18.59 4.57
N GLY A 43 -35.20 -19.35 3.48
CA GLY A 43 -36.04 -20.55 3.42
C GLY A 43 -35.61 -21.64 4.42
N GLU A 44 -34.31 -21.85 4.60
CA GLU A 44 -33.77 -22.78 5.59
C GLU A 44 -34.09 -22.33 7.03
N LEU A 45 -33.91 -21.04 7.33
CA LEU A 45 -34.25 -20.48 8.65
C LEU A 45 -35.76 -20.55 8.94
N MET A 46 -36.61 -20.32 7.93
CA MET A 46 -38.06 -20.53 8.06
C MET A 46 -38.42 -21.98 8.36
N MET A 47 -37.70 -22.93 7.76
CA MET A 47 -37.88 -24.36 8.02
C MET A 47 -37.50 -24.70 9.47
N PHE A 48 -36.36 -24.20 9.95
CA PHE A 48 -35.95 -24.39 11.34
C PHE A 48 -36.93 -23.78 12.34
N ASP A 49 -37.38 -22.53 12.16
CA ASP A 49 -38.39 -21.89 13.00
C ASP A 49 -39.72 -22.69 13.00
N ALA A 50 -40.12 -23.25 11.85
CA ALA A 50 -41.32 -24.07 11.77
C ALA A 50 -41.17 -25.40 12.54
N LEU A 51 -40.04 -26.10 12.42
CA LEU A 51 -39.76 -27.31 13.18
C LEU A 51 -39.73 -27.02 14.68
N GLU A 52 -39.15 -25.89 15.10
CA GLU A 52 -39.06 -25.47 16.49
C GLU A 52 -40.45 -25.33 17.10
N ARG A 53 -41.34 -24.65 16.38
CA ARG A 53 -42.76 -24.46 16.77
C ARG A 53 -43.53 -25.77 16.84
N MET A 54 -43.12 -26.78 16.09
CA MET A 54 -43.71 -28.11 16.12
C MET A 54 -43.13 -29.00 17.23
N GLY A 55 -42.09 -28.56 17.93
CA GLY A 55 -41.43 -29.32 18.99
C GLY A 55 -40.70 -30.57 18.48
N VAL A 56 -40.25 -30.55 17.22
CA VAL A 56 -39.44 -31.62 16.65
C VAL A 56 -38.00 -31.42 17.11
N GLU A 57 -37.38 -32.41 17.73
CA GLU A 57 -35.94 -32.38 18.01
C GLU A 57 -35.17 -32.74 16.74
N TRP A 58 -34.16 -31.95 16.37
CA TRP A 58 -33.23 -32.25 15.28
C TRP A 58 -31.79 -32.34 15.82
N GLU A 59 -31.04 -33.31 15.31
CA GLU A 59 -29.69 -33.63 15.79
C GLU A 59 -28.61 -32.66 15.24
N GLU A 60 -28.94 -31.86 14.23
CA GLU A 60 -28.02 -31.00 13.48
C GLU A 60 -28.04 -29.55 13.97
N GLU A 61 -27.81 -29.32 15.27
CA GLU A 61 -27.69 -27.97 15.82
C GLU A 61 -26.65 -27.13 15.03
N ASN A 62 -25.57 -27.76 14.55
CA ASN A 62 -24.52 -27.16 13.74
C ASN A 62 -25.00 -26.53 12.43
N ASP A 63 -26.04 -27.08 11.79
CA ASP A 63 -26.52 -26.57 10.50
C ASP A 63 -27.23 -25.23 10.69
N LEU A 64 -28.03 -25.11 11.76
CA LEU A 64 -28.61 -23.84 12.16
C LEU A 64 -27.55 -22.78 12.50
N ARG A 65 -26.45 -23.18 13.15
CA ARG A 65 -25.30 -22.28 13.43
C ARG A 65 -24.68 -21.78 12.14
N TYR A 66 -24.46 -22.69 11.19
CA TYR A 66 -23.88 -22.38 9.90
C TYR A 66 -24.81 -21.44 9.11
N CYS A 67 -26.11 -21.73 9.01
CA CYS A 67 -27.08 -20.89 8.31
C CYS A 67 -27.16 -19.47 8.89
N ALA A 68 -27.23 -19.31 10.22
CA ALA A 68 -27.31 -17.99 10.85
C ALA A 68 -26.02 -17.17 10.67
N ARG A 69 -24.85 -17.83 10.69
CA ARG A 69 -23.56 -17.18 10.43
C ARG A 69 -23.40 -16.78 8.96
N GLU A 70 -23.70 -17.68 8.03
CA GLU A 70 -23.64 -17.39 6.59
C GLU A 70 -24.64 -16.30 6.18
N ALA A 71 -25.82 -16.24 6.83
CA ALA A 71 -26.76 -15.14 6.67
C ALA A 71 -26.10 -13.80 7.01
N ALA A 72 -25.46 -13.70 8.18
CA ALA A 72 -24.82 -12.48 8.65
C ALA A 72 -23.68 -12.03 7.73
N ILE A 73 -22.83 -12.97 7.26
CA ILE A 73 -21.76 -12.71 6.28
C ILE A 73 -22.33 -12.21 4.95
N THR A 74 -23.42 -12.83 4.48
CA THR A 74 -24.07 -12.46 3.21
C THR A 74 -24.67 -11.06 3.29
N VAL A 75 -25.31 -10.71 4.42
CA VAL A 75 -25.85 -9.38 4.68
C VAL A 75 -24.73 -8.33 4.78
N GLU A 76 -23.64 -8.64 5.48
CA GLU A 76 -22.46 -7.77 5.55
C GLU A 76 -21.89 -7.51 4.16
N SER A 77 -21.69 -8.56 3.36
CA SER A 77 -21.22 -8.44 1.97
C SER A 77 -22.13 -7.56 1.12
N LEU A 78 -23.45 -7.72 1.23
CA LEU A 78 -24.44 -6.87 0.55
C LEU A 78 -24.35 -5.41 1.01
N SER A 79 -24.14 -5.18 2.30
CA SER A 79 -24.00 -3.84 2.87
C SER A 79 -22.71 -3.16 2.39
N GLU A 80 -21.57 -3.84 2.51
CA GLU A 80 -20.25 -3.32 2.11
C GLU A 80 -20.19 -2.92 0.64
N MET A 81 -20.78 -3.72 -0.25
CA MET A 81 -20.84 -3.42 -1.67
C MET A 81 -21.95 -2.42 -2.05
N GLY A 82 -22.73 -1.93 -1.08
CA GLY A 82 -23.83 -0.99 -1.32
C GLY A 82 -25.04 -1.59 -2.04
N ALA A 83 -25.27 -2.90 -1.92
CA ALA A 83 -26.35 -3.63 -2.57
C ALA A 83 -27.70 -3.58 -1.80
N VAL A 84 -27.70 -3.24 -0.51
CA VAL A 84 -28.90 -2.94 0.28
C VAL A 84 -29.42 -1.54 -0.09
N ASN A 85 -29.91 -1.40 -1.31
CA ASN A 85 -30.19 -0.09 -1.93
C ASN A 85 -31.64 0.08 -2.41
N SER A 86 -32.55 -0.76 -1.92
CA SER A 86 -33.98 -0.69 -2.24
C SER A 86 -34.80 -1.31 -1.12
N GLU A 87 -36.06 -0.93 -1.02
CA GLU A 87 -37.02 -1.48 -0.05
C GLU A 87 -37.05 -3.02 -0.10
N ALA A 88 -37.15 -3.60 -1.31
CA ALA A 88 -37.27 -5.05 -1.47
C ALA A 88 -36.07 -5.83 -0.93
N VAL A 89 -34.85 -5.31 -1.13
CA VAL A 89 -33.64 -5.94 -0.58
C VAL A 89 -33.60 -5.79 0.94
N TYR A 90 -34.00 -4.63 1.45
CA TYR A 90 -34.02 -4.37 2.88
C TYR A 90 -35.03 -5.25 3.62
N GLU A 91 -36.24 -5.42 3.10
CA GLU A 91 -37.24 -6.31 3.69
C GLU A 91 -36.75 -7.75 3.81
N MET A 92 -36.06 -8.25 2.79
CA MET A 92 -35.44 -9.57 2.82
C MET A 92 -34.35 -9.68 3.89
N VAL A 93 -33.46 -8.67 3.98
CA VAL A 93 -32.43 -8.59 5.02
C VAL A 93 -33.06 -8.58 6.43
N LYS A 94 -34.15 -7.82 6.63
CA LYS A 94 -34.87 -7.76 7.91
C LYS A 94 -35.60 -9.06 8.25
N SER A 95 -36.15 -9.75 7.25
CA SER A 95 -36.75 -11.08 7.41
C SER A 95 -35.72 -12.09 7.90
N VAL A 96 -34.56 -12.15 7.23
CA VAL A 96 -33.46 -13.02 7.61
C VAL A 96 -32.91 -12.67 9.00
N GLU A 97 -32.71 -11.39 9.32
CA GLU A 97 -32.29 -10.97 10.66
C GLU A 97 -33.27 -11.46 11.74
N ALA A 98 -34.58 -11.29 11.52
CA ALA A 98 -35.60 -11.72 12.48
C ALA A 98 -35.58 -13.24 12.70
N LEU A 99 -35.48 -14.02 11.62
CA LEU A 99 -35.40 -15.48 11.68
C LEU A 99 -34.10 -15.95 12.35
N ALA A 100 -32.95 -15.37 11.97
CA ALA A 100 -31.65 -15.71 12.54
C ALA A 100 -31.55 -15.35 14.03
N ILE A 101 -32.15 -14.25 14.47
CA ILE A 101 -32.20 -13.89 15.90
C ILE A 101 -33.08 -14.86 16.68
N ASN A 102 -34.20 -15.33 16.11
CA ASN A 102 -35.09 -16.26 16.80
C ASN A 102 -34.47 -17.65 16.96
N SER A 103 -33.87 -18.18 15.88
CA SER A 103 -33.40 -19.57 15.86
C SER A 103 -31.90 -19.71 16.18
N GLY A 104 -31.06 -18.71 15.89
CA GLY A 104 -29.58 -18.80 15.94
C GLY A 104 -28.88 -17.59 16.55
N ARG A 105 -29.47 -16.96 17.58
CA ARG A 105 -29.10 -15.65 18.14
C ARG A 105 -27.59 -15.40 18.33
N ILE A 106 -26.85 -16.36 18.87
CA ILE A 106 -25.44 -16.20 19.22
C ILE A 106 -24.58 -16.01 17.94
N PHE A 107 -24.87 -16.75 16.88
CA PHE A 107 -24.04 -16.78 15.66
C PHE A 107 -24.26 -15.58 14.75
N TRP A 108 -25.47 -15.01 14.77
CA TRP A 108 -25.72 -13.70 14.15
C TRP A 108 -24.95 -12.60 14.88
N TRP A 109 -24.94 -12.64 16.23
CA TRP A 109 -24.36 -11.59 17.08
C TRP A 109 -22.84 -11.54 17.05
N ASP A 110 -22.17 -12.62 16.64
CA ASP A 110 -20.72 -12.65 16.43
C ASP A 110 -20.28 -11.67 15.33
N ILE A 111 -21.14 -11.41 14.33
CA ILE A 111 -20.86 -10.51 13.21
C ILE A 111 -21.65 -9.20 13.36
N HIS A 112 -22.95 -9.31 13.68
CA HIS A 112 -23.84 -8.17 13.91
C HIS A 112 -24.25 -8.11 15.39
N PRO A 113 -23.39 -7.59 16.29
CA PRO A 113 -23.67 -7.55 17.73
C PRO A 113 -24.81 -6.59 18.10
N ARG A 114 -25.28 -5.79 17.14
CA ARG A 114 -26.40 -4.88 17.26
C ARG A 114 -27.39 -5.15 16.13
N THR A 115 -28.65 -4.81 16.37
CA THR A 115 -29.69 -4.83 15.33
C THR A 115 -29.26 -3.96 14.15
N LEU A 116 -29.55 -4.45 12.94
CA LEU A 116 -29.23 -3.75 11.71
C LEU A 116 -29.89 -2.35 11.67
N PRO A 117 -29.20 -1.35 11.10
CA PRO A 117 -29.73 0.00 10.99
C PRO A 117 -30.94 0.06 10.05
N GLY A 118 -31.65 1.18 10.06
CA GLY A 118 -32.79 1.40 9.16
C GLY A 118 -32.37 1.57 7.70
N LEU A 119 -33.31 1.37 6.77
CA LEU A 119 -33.10 1.49 5.32
C LEU A 119 -32.36 2.79 4.94
N GLN A 120 -32.72 3.92 5.56
CA GLN A 120 -32.12 5.22 5.27
C GLN A 120 -30.58 5.23 5.45
N THR A 121 -30.07 4.57 6.49
CA THR A 121 -28.63 4.46 6.74
C THR A 121 -27.93 3.64 5.65
N PHE A 122 -28.56 2.55 5.20
CA PHE A 122 -28.04 1.77 4.07
C PHE A 122 -28.03 2.59 2.77
N LEU A 123 -29.10 3.35 2.49
CA LEU A 123 -29.17 4.21 1.31
C LEU A 123 -28.09 5.30 1.31
N GLU A 124 -27.80 5.88 2.48
CA GLU A 124 -26.73 6.88 2.64
C GLU A 124 -25.34 6.29 2.37
N CYS A 125 -25.11 5.01 2.70
CA CYS A 125 -23.84 4.33 2.48
C CYS A 125 -23.74 3.66 1.10
N ALA A 126 -24.85 3.38 0.43
CA ALA A 126 -24.92 2.53 -0.76
C ALA A 126 -24.08 3.05 -1.93
N ALA A 127 -24.08 4.37 -2.17
CA ALA A 127 -23.28 4.98 -3.23
C ALA A 127 -21.78 4.77 -2.96
N GLY A 128 -21.32 5.03 -1.73
CA GLY A 128 -19.92 4.82 -1.35
C GLY A 128 -19.49 3.35 -1.41
N GLY A 129 -20.35 2.42 -0.99
CA GLY A 129 -20.09 0.98 -1.11
C GLY A 129 -20.01 0.53 -2.58
N HIS A 130 -20.91 1.02 -3.44
CA HIS A 130 -20.88 0.73 -4.87
C HIS A 130 -19.61 1.28 -5.53
N GLU A 131 -19.24 2.53 -5.23
CA GLU A 131 -18.01 3.16 -5.75
C GLU A 131 -16.76 2.41 -5.31
N LYS A 132 -16.67 2.01 -4.03
CA LYS A 132 -15.58 1.18 -3.51
C LYS A 132 -15.48 -0.17 -4.23
N PHE A 133 -16.61 -0.86 -4.43
CA PHE A 133 -16.65 -2.12 -5.19
C PHE A 133 -16.15 -1.91 -6.62
N VAL A 134 -16.70 -0.91 -7.33
CA VAL A 134 -16.33 -0.62 -8.72
C VAL A 134 -14.84 -0.28 -8.82
N ALA A 135 -14.31 0.54 -7.91
CA ALA A 135 -12.89 0.87 -7.86
C ALA A 135 -12.02 -0.37 -7.65
N THR A 136 -12.41 -1.24 -6.70
CA THR A 136 -11.69 -2.48 -6.39
C THR A 136 -11.67 -3.45 -7.56
N GLU A 137 -12.82 -3.65 -8.22
CA GLU A 137 -12.90 -4.51 -9.40
C GLU A 137 -12.18 -3.90 -10.62
N THR A 138 -12.24 -2.58 -10.79
CA THR A 138 -11.46 -1.88 -11.81
C THR A 138 -9.97 -2.12 -11.61
N GLU A 139 -9.49 -2.01 -10.37
CA GLU A 139 -8.10 -2.27 -10.02
C GLU A 139 -7.70 -3.71 -10.34
N LYS A 140 -8.51 -4.70 -9.94
CA LYS A 140 -8.26 -6.12 -10.23
C LYS A 140 -8.20 -6.43 -11.73
N GLN A 141 -8.96 -5.70 -12.55
CA GLN A 141 -8.98 -5.87 -14.00
C GLN A 141 -7.72 -5.32 -14.70
N LYS A 142 -6.94 -4.49 -14.03
CA LYS A 142 -5.66 -4.02 -14.58
C LYS A 142 -4.70 -5.21 -14.75
N PRO A 143 -4.13 -5.44 -15.93
CA PRO A 143 -3.35 -6.64 -16.24
C PRO A 143 -2.02 -6.72 -15.50
N PHE A 144 -1.38 -5.60 -15.19
CA PHE A 144 -0.05 -5.62 -14.57
C PHE A 144 -0.13 -5.36 -13.06
N SER A 145 0.48 -6.21 -12.24
CA SER A 145 0.73 -5.89 -10.82
C SER A 145 2.16 -5.41 -10.64
N VAL A 146 2.35 -4.48 -9.71
CA VAL A 146 3.65 -3.95 -9.31
C VAL A 146 3.89 -4.34 -7.88
N ASP A 147 4.94 -5.11 -7.67
CA ASP A 147 5.33 -5.64 -6.38
C ASP A 147 6.79 -5.24 -6.11
N VAL A 148 7.14 -5.06 -4.83
CA VAL A 148 8.51 -4.85 -4.39
C VAL A 148 8.91 -5.98 -3.45
N GLU A 149 9.91 -6.75 -3.85
CA GLU A 149 10.57 -7.73 -3.00
C GLU A 149 11.58 -7.00 -2.10
N GLY A 150 11.62 -7.39 -0.84
CA GLY A 150 12.46 -6.77 0.17
C GLY A 150 12.53 -7.60 1.43
N ARG A 151 12.81 -6.91 2.53
CA ARG A 151 12.79 -7.53 3.86
C ARG A 151 11.98 -6.69 4.82
N THR A 152 11.17 -7.33 5.63
CA THR A 152 10.45 -6.70 6.73
C THR A 152 11.12 -7.03 8.06
N GLU A 153 11.32 -6.01 8.87
CA GLU A 153 11.80 -6.10 10.24
C GLU A 153 10.66 -6.40 11.21
N TYR A 154 10.91 -7.27 12.18
CA TYR A 154 9.98 -7.64 13.25
C TYR A 154 10.69 -7.59 14.61
N PRO A 155 9.96 -7.34 15.71
CA PRO A 155 10.50 -7.45 17.06
C PRO A 155 10.82 -8.90 17.40
N GLU A 156 11.97 -9.15 18.02
CA GLU A 156 12.27 -10.46 18.64
C GLU A 156 11.33 -10.73 19.81
N ASP A 157 11.05 -12.01 20.08
CA ASP A 157 10.18 -12.48 21.19
C ASP A 157 10.63 -11.94 22.56
N ASP A 158 11.95 -11.86 22.78
CA ASP A 158 12.56 -11.18 23.92
C ASP A 158 13.18 -9.85 23.43
N PRO A 159 12.70 -8.69 23.91
CA PRO A 159 13.17 -7.38 23.47
C PRO A 159 14.67 -7.14 23.68
N VAL A 160 15.35 -7.91 24.54
CA VAL A 160 16.80 -7.83 24.74
C VAL A 160 17.58 -8.17 23.47
N TYR A 161 17.03 -9.01 22.59
CA TYR A 161 17.67 -9.39 21.32
C TYR A 161 17.36 -8.43 20.17
N GLY A 162 16.50 -7.44 20.38
CA GLY A 162 16.21 -6.39 19.39
C GLY A 162 15.19 -6.84 18.34
N THR A 163 15.60 -6.82 17.08
CA THR A 163 14.74 -7.08 15.91
C THR A 163 15.40 -8.08 14.97
N PHE A 164 14.57 -8.75 14.18
CA PHE A 164 15.01 -9.65 13.13
C PHE A 164 14.32 -9.35 11.80
N TRP A 165 14.92 -9.80 10.70
CA TRP A 165 14.48 -9.45 9.34
C TRP A 165 14.06 -10.69 8.56
N ARG A 166 12.88 -10.67 7.94
CA ARG A 166 12.36 -11.73 7.08
C ARG A 166 12.12 -11.23 5.67
N ASP A 167 12.29 -12.11 4.68
CA ASP A 167 11.96 -11.81 3.29
C ASP A 167 10.45 -11.62 3.16
N SER A 168 10.05 -10.60 2.41
CA SER A 168 8.65 -10.21 2.24
C SER A 168 8.45 -9.48 0.91
N VAL A 169 7.19 -9.41 0.50
CA VAL A 169 6.75 -8.71 -0.71
C VAL A 169 5.69 -7.70 -0.32
N MET A 170 5.82 -6.48 -0.85
CA MET A 170 4.83 -5.42 -0.70
C MET A 170 4.20 -5.12 -2.06
N HIS A 171 2.87 -5.09 -2.11
CA HIS A 171 2.12 -4.75 -3.32
C HIS A 171 1.97 -3.23 -3.42
N LEU A 172 2.38 -2.65 -4.55
CA LEU A 172 2.31 -1.20 -4.78
C LEU A 172 1.07 -0.78 -5.56
N GLY A 173 0.46 -1.70 -6.31
CA GLY A 173 -0.75 -1.46 -7.08
C GLY A 173 -0.75 -2.17 -8.43
N ARG A 174 -1.75 -1.84 -9.26
CA ARG A 174 -1.89 -2.41 -10.60
C ARG A 174 -2.00 -1.33 -11.67
N ALA A 175 -1.65 -1.69 -12.90
CA ALA A 175 -1.56 -0.77 -14.03
C ALA A 175 -2.15 -1.37 -15.33
N LEU A 176 -2.68 -0.50 -16.20
CA LEU A 176 -3.16 -0.89 -17.52
C LEU A 176 -2.01 -1.10 -18.51
N THR A 177 -0.92 -0.35 -18.31
CA THR A 177 0.26 -0.39 -19.17
C THR A 177 1.54 -0.59 -18.37
N LEU A 178 2.59 -1.06 -19.04
CA LEU A 178 3.92 -1.17 -18.41
C LEU A 178 4.51 0.18 -18.01
N ALA A 179 4.23 1.25 -18.77
CA ALA A 179 4.69 2.58 -18.42
C ALA A 179 4.07 3.05 -17.09
N GLU A 180 2.75 2.91 -16.94
CA GLU A 180 2.05 3.20 -15.68
C GLU A 180 2.57 2.32 -14.52
N ALA A 181 2.85 1.04 -14.77
CA ALA A 181 3.43 0.14 -13.77
C ALA A 181 4.80 0.65 -13.28
N MET A 182 5.64 1.11 -14.21
CA MET A 182 6.95 1.68 -13.87
C MET A 182 6.81 3.03 -13.16
N GLU A 183 5.80 3.83 -13.48
CA GLU A 183 5.47 5.08 -12.78
C GLU A 183 5.00 4.82 -11.34
N ILE A 184 4.19 3.79 -11.09
CA ILE A 184 3.81 3.38 -9.73
C ILE A 184 5.06 3.04 -8.90
N ALA A 185 5.96 2.21 -9.45
CA ALA A 185 7.23 1.90 -8.77
C ALA A 185 8.09 3.15 -8.54
N ALA A 186 8.11 4.08 -9.50
CA ALA A 186 8.85 5.33 -9.41
C ALA A 186 8.27 6.27 -8.34
N ALA A 187 6.94 6.36 -8.24
CA ALA A 187 6.24 7.11 -7.22
C ALA A 187 6.54 6.55 -5.83
N ALA A 188 6.41 5.24 -5.63
CA ALA A 188 6.77 4.58 -4.37
C ALA A 188 8.25 4.80 -4.01
N TRP A 189 9.16 4.76 -4.99
CA TRP A 189 10.57 5.05 -4.78
C TRP A 189 10.86 6.52 -4.42
N LEU A 190 10.10 7.46 -4.97
CA LEU A 190 10.21 8.89 -4.64
C LEU A 190 9.65 9.18 -3.26
N GLU A 191 8.52 8.56 -2.91
CA GLU A 191 7.97 8.58 -1.56
C GLU A 191 8.97 7.97 -0.59
N ASP A 192 9.63 6.86 -0.90
CA ASP A 192 10.60 6.21 0.00
C ASP A 192 10.03 5.94 1.40
N GLU A 193 8.71 5.78 1.47
CA GLU A 193 7.93 5.39 2.64
C GLU A 193 7.40 3.98 2.39
N TRP A 194 8.12 3.02 2.94
CA TRP A 194 7.75 1.62 2.84
C TRP A 194 7.09 1.21 4.15
N ASP A 195 5.80 1.47 4.28
CA ASP A 195 5.05 1.06 5.47
C ASP A 195 4.60 -0.40 5.32
N PRO A 196 5.17 -1.36 6.09
CA PRO A 196 4.75 -2.74 6.05
C PRO A 196 3.46 -3.01 6.83
N ARG A 197 2.93 -2.02 7.58
CA ARG A 197 1.71 -2.16 8.37
C ARG A 197 0.47 -1.95 7.49
N GLN A 198 -0.62 -2.57 7.93
CA GLN A 198 -1.93 -2.46 7.29
C GLN A 198 -2.82 -1.70 8.25
N GLU A 199 -3.52 -0.67 7.77
CA GLU A 199 -4.32 0.23 8.61
C GLU A 199 -5.39 -0.51 9.43
N ASP A 200 -6.00 -1.55 8.84
CA ASP A 200 -7.10 -2.30 9.46
C ASP A 200 -6.67 -3.50 10.31
N ARG A 201 -5.36 -3.64 10.58
CA ARG A 201 -4.84 -4.80 11.32
C ARG A 201 -4.28 -4.41 12.68
N ASP A 202 -4.82 -5.03 13.73
CA ASP A 202 -4.22 -5.00 15.05
C ASP A 202 -3.01 -5.96 15.09
N TYR A 203 -1.87 -5.44 15.52
CA TYR A 203 -0.63 -6.18 15.67
C TYR A 203 -0.27 -6.44 17.14
N TYR A 204 -1.16 -6.08 18.06
CA TYR A 204 -1.03 -6.42 19.47
C TYR A 204 -1.14 -7.93 19.67
N ASP A 205 -0.10 -8.50 20.27
CA ASP A 205 -0.07 -9.89 20.65
C ASP A 205 -0.31 -10.00 22.17
N SER A 206 -1.39 -10.70 22.55
CA SER A 206 -1.77 -10.89 23.95
C SER A 206 -0.83 -11.79 24.73
N ASP A 207 -0.16 -12.73 24.08
CA ASP A 207 0.75 -13.68 24.72
C ASP A 207 2.06 -12.98 25.11
N PHE A 208 2.51 -12.04 24.28
CA PHE A 208 3.67 -11.18 24.57
C PHE A 208 3.30 -9.87 25.29
N GLY A 209 2.03 -9.50 25.33
CA GLY A 209 1.54 -8.28 25.97
C GLY A 209 2.02 -6.98 25.30
N ARG A 210 2.31 -7.03 24.00
CA ARG A 210 2.87 -5.91 23.23
C ARG A 210 2.64 -6.06 21.73
N ASP A 211 2.95 -5.01 20.99
CA ASP A 211 2.94 -5.00 19.53
C ASP A 211 4.09 -5.87 18.97
N MET A 212 3.73 -6.90 18.21
CA MET A 212 4.64 -7.83 17.52
C MET A 212 4.55 -7.68 15.99
N GLY A 213 3.98 -6.57 15.51
CA GLY A 213 3.82 -6.25 14.11
C GLY A 213 5.12 -5.86 13.41
N PRO A 214 5.07 -5.70 12.08
CA PRO A 214 6.23 -5.28 11.32
C PRO A 214 6.65 -3.86 11.70
N VAL A 215 7.97 -3.63 11.75
CA VAL A 215 8.59 -2.38 12.19
C VAL A 215 9.01 -1.52 11.00
N SER A 216 9.68 -2.12 10.02
CA SER A 216 10.21 -1.42 8.85
C SER A 216 10.32 -2.35 7.65
N PHE A 217 10.45 -1.79 6.45
CA PHE A 217 10.67 -2.53 5.21
C PHE A 217 11.89 -1.99 4.46
N SER A 218 12.75 -2.89 3.99
CA SER A 218 13.91 -2.59 3.16
C SER A 218 13.68 -3.11 1.74
N PRO A 219 13.37 -2.25 0.75
CA PRO A 219 13.14 -2.65 -0.62
C PRO A 219 14.43 -3.14 -1.29
N ARG A 220 14.29 -4.06 -2.23
CA ARG A 220 15.42 -4.64 -2.98
C ARG A 220 15.16 -4.70 -4.48
N MET A 221 14.04 -5.28 -4.88
CA MET A 221 13.75 -5.52 -6.29
C MET A 221 12.31 -5.17 -6.60
N PHE A 222 12.08 -4.37 -7.63
CA PHE A 222 10.77 -4.21 -8.23
C PHE A 222 10.49 -5.38 -9.16
N ILE A 223 9.26 -5.87 -9.15
CA ILE A 223 8.79 -6.90 -10.06
C ILE A 223 7.43 -6.48 -10.61
N ILE A 224 7.31 -6.53 -11.93
CA ILE A 224 6.04 -6.37 -12.62
C ILE A 224 5.59 -7.76 -13.07
N HIS A 225 4.39 -8.17 -12.64
CA HIS A 225 3.74 -9.39 -13.11
C HIS A 225 2.57 -9.07 -14.03
N ASP A 226 2.21 -9.99 -14.93
CA ASP A 226 0.96 -9.92 -15.68
C ASP A 226 -0.22 -10.59 -14.95
N SER A 227 -1.37 -10.66 -15.61
CA SER A 227 -2.59 -11.22 -15.05
C SER A 227 -2.51 -12.72 -14.72
N GLU A 228 -1.54 -13.44 -15.30
CA GLU A 228 -1.27 -14.86 -15.04
C GLU A 228 -0.13 -15.05 -14.02
N ARG A 229 0.30 -13.96 -13.36
CA ARG A 229 1.45 -13.91 -12.44
C ARG A 229 2.79 -14.22 -13.11
N ARG A 230 2.89 -14.16 -14.44
CA ARG A 230 4.16 -14.29 -15.15
C ARG A 230 4.98 -13.03 -14.93
N ARG A 231 6.28 -13.18 -14.70
CA ARG A 231 7.23 -12.09 -14.52
C ARG A 231 7.46 -11.40 -15.85
N VAL A 232 7.15 -10.10 -15.90
CA VAL A 232 7.23 -9.28 -17.12
C VAL A 232 8.51 -8.47 -17.15
N LEU A 233 8.83 -7.80 -16.04
CA LEU A 233 9.97 -6.90 -15.94
C LEU A 233 10.42 -6.81 -14.47
N THR A 234 11.71 -6.61 -14.25
CA THR A 234 12.31 -6.45 -12.92
C THR A 234 13.22 -5.23 -12.87
N GLY A 235 13.40 -4.66 -11.68
CA GLY A 235 14.29 -3.51 -11.46
C GLY A 235 14.94 -3.52 -10.08
N ASP A 236 16.06 -2.82 -9.95
CA ASP A 236 16.70 -2.55 -8.68
C ASP A 236 15.94 -1.42 -7.95
N ALA A 237 15.35 -1.75 -6.81
CA ALA A 237 14.53 -0.81 -6.06
C ALA A 237 15.36 0.25 -5.34
N ARG A 238 16.65 0.02 -5.07
CA ARG A 238 17.53 1.01 -4.44
C ARG A 238 18.03 2.01 -5.48
N ALA A 239 18.43 1.53 -6.64
CA ALA A 239 18.96 2.36 -7.72
C ALA A 239 17.86 3.05 -8.56
N MET A 240 16.62 2.56 -8.51
CA MET A 240 15.55 2.91 -9.43
C MET A 240 16.00 2.74 -10.89
N SER A 241 16.38 1.51 -11.21
CA SER A 241 16.83 1.12 -12.55
C SER A 241 16.24 -0.22 -12.94
N TRP A 242 15.83 -0.36 -14.19
CA TRP A 242 15.24 -1.60 -14.71
C TRP A 242 16.30 -2.48 -15.37
N TYR A 243 16.17 -3.79 -15.20
CA TYR A 243 17.07 -4.76 -15.83
C TYR A 243 16.66 -4.99 -17.28
N ALA A 244 17.63 -4.91 -18.20
CA ALA A 244 17.40 -5.33 -19.58
C ALA A 244 17.21 -6.86 -19.63
N HIS A 245 16.24 -7.33 -20.42
CA HIS A 245 15.95 -8.76 -20.53
C HIS A 245 17.12 -9.52 -21.14
N VAL A 246 17.44 -10.66 -20.55
CA VAL A 246 18.32 -11.64 -21.18
C VAL A 246 17.52 -12.40 -22.23
N THR A 247 17.86 -12.21 -23.51
CA THR A 247 17.13 -12.81 -24.64
C THR A 247 17.79 -14.05 -25.22
N ASP A 248 19.06 -14.30 -24.90
CA ASP A 248 19.80 -15.49 -25.34
C ASP A 248 19.42 -16.70 -24.47
N PRO A 249 18.80 -17.76 -25.04
CA PRO A 249 18.43 -18.95 -24.27
C PRO A 249 19.62 -19.63 -23.57
N ALA A 250 20.81 -19.61 -24.19
CA ALA A 250 22.00 -20.22 -23.57
C ALA A 250 22.45 -19.45 -22.32
N GLU A 251 22.26 -18.13 -22.33
CA GLU A 251 22.52 -17.28 -21.17
C GLU A 251 21.47 -17.50 -20.07
N VAL A 252 20.19 -17.64 -20.44
CA VAL A 252 19.12 -17.98 -19.48
C VAL A 252 19.41 -19.32 -18.78
N ASP A 253 19.81 -20.34 -19.54
CA ASP A 253 20.17 -21.65 -18.97
C ASP A 253 21.39 -21.56 -18.05
N ARG A 254 22.39 -20.75 -18.41
CA ARG A 254 23.56 -20.50 -17.56
C ARG A 254 23.17 -19.82 -16.25
N ILE A 255 22.35 -18.79 -16.33
CA ILE A 255 21.84 -18.07 -15.15
C ILE A 255 21.04 -19.03 -14.27
N ALA A 256 20.17 -19.85 -14.84
CA ALA A 256 19.39 -20.85 -14.09
C ALA A 256 20.29 -21.85 -13.36
N ALA A 257 21.36 -22.33 -14.02
CA ALA A 257 22.35 -23.21 -13.40
C ALA A 257 23.12 -22.52 -12.27
N GLU A 258 23.54 -21.26 -12.45
CA GLU A 258 24.21 -20.48 -11.39
C GLU A 258 23.28 -20.23 -10.20
N GLN A 259 22.02 -19.87 -10.44
CA GLN A 259 21.03 -19.71 -9.39
C GLN A 259 20.83 -21.00 -8.59
N GLN A 260 20.75 -22.13 -9.28
CA GLN A 260 20.58 -23.44 -8.64
C GLN A 260 21.79 -23.78 -7.76
N ALA A 261 23.02 -23.57 -8.27
CA ALA A 261 24.24 -23.80 -7.49
C ALA A 261 24.30 -22.94 -6.22
N LEU A 262 23.94 -21.65 -6.34
CA LEU A 262 23.89 -20.74 -5.19
C LEU A 262 22.83 -21.16 -4.16
N ARG A 263 21.66 -21.66 -4.61
CA ARG A 263 20.61 -22.16 -3.72
C ARG A 263 21.00 -23.47 -3.02
N GLU A 264 21.71 -24.35 -3.71
CA GLU A 264 22.26 -25.59 -3.13
C GLU A 264 23.32 -25.29 -2.08
N GLU A 265 24.24 -24.36 -2.37
CA GLU A 265 25.23 -23.88 -1.39
C GLU A 265 24.54 -23.23 -0.19
N ALA A 266 23.52 -22.40 -0.42
CA ALA A 266 22.73 -21.81 0.66
C ALA A 266 22.03 -22.87 1.53
N ALA A 267 21.52 -23.94 0.93
CA ALA A 267 20.89 -25.03 1.67
C ALA A 267 21.91 -25.79 2.52
N MET A 268 23.12 -26.01 2.00
CA MET A 268 24.22 -26.59 2.76
C MET A 268 24.57 -25.69 3.96
N GLU A 269 24.89 -24.41 3.73
CA GLU A 269 25.24 -23.46 4.80
C GLU A 269 24.16 -23.37 5.88
N SER A 270 22.88 -23.37 5.47
CA SER A 270 21.75 -23.35 6.40
C SER A 270 21.68 -24.61 7.27
N GLY A 271 22.17 -25.76 6.79
CA GLY A 271 22.25 -27.00 7.56
C GLY A 271 23.42 -27.04 8.55
N TRP A 272 24.39 -26.13 8.42
CA TRP A 272 25.50 -25.93 9.37
C TRP A 272 25.24 -24.76 10.33
N ASP A 273 23.99 -24.35 10.48
CA ASP A 273 23.56 -23.17 11.25
C ASP A 273 24.20 -21.83 10.80
N ASN A 274 24.78 -21.78 9.59
CA ASN A 274 25.31 -20.56 8.98
C ASN A 274 24.21 -19.79 8.23
N PHE A 275 23.13 -19.45 8.94
CA PHE A 275 21.93 -18.85 8.35
C PHE A 275 22.19 -17.54 7.62
N GLU A 276 23.13 -16.73 8.09
CA GLU A 276 23.50 -15.46 7.48
C GLU A 276 24.23 -15.65 6.13
N THR A 277 25.14 -16.62 6.05
CA THR A 277 25.81 -16.99 4.79
C THR A 277 24.80 -17.56 3.79
N ALA A 278 23.95 -18.48 4.25
CA ALA A 278 22.87 -19.06 3.45
C ALA A 278 21.94 -17.97 2.87
N ARG A 279 21.61 -16.97 3.68
CA ARG A 279 20.82 -15.81 3.26
C ARG A 279 21.51 -15.02 2.15
N GLN A 280 22.78 -14.63 2.34
CA GLN A 280 23.52 -13.87 1.34
C GLN A 280 23.65 -14.62 0.00
N LEU A 281 23.76 -15.95 0.03
CA LEU A 281 23.77 -16.79 -1.15
C LEU A 281 22.42 -16.81 -1.89
N ARG A 282 21.29 -16.90 -1.16
CA ARG A 282 19.94 -16.80 -1.75
C ARG A 282 19.72 -15.44 -2.43
N GLU A 283 20.15 -14.37 -1.78
CA GLU A 283 20.06 -13.01 -2.33
C GLU A 283 20.89 -12.83 -3.59
N ARG A 284 22.08 -13.43 -3.61
CA ARG A 284 22.90 -13.46 -4.81
C ARG A 284 22.22 -14.25 -5.92
N ALA A 285 21.57 -15.38 -5.61
CA ALA A 285 20.82 -16.15 -6.59
C ALA A 285 19.68 -15.32 -7.19
N GLU A 286 18.88 -14.66 -6.35
CA GLU A 286 17.79 -13.77 -6.79
C GLU A 286 18.30 -12.65 -7.69
N LYS A 287 19.35 -11.93 -7.26
CA LYS A 287 19.95 -10.85 -8.06
C LYS A 287 20.49 -11.34 -9.40
N THR A 288 21.08 -12.54 -9.44
CA THR A 288 21.63 -13.13 -10.68
C THR A 288 20.53 -13.42 -11.69
N GLY A 289 19.36 -13.88 -11.24
CA GLY A 289 18.20 -14.12 -12.10
C GLY A 289 17.26 -12.94 -12.27
N ALA A 290 17.59 -11.75 -11.74
CA ALA A 290 16.74 -10.58 -11.89
C ALA A 290 16.42 -10.28 -13.38
N PRO A 291 17.38 -10.31 -14.32
CA PRO A 291 17.12 -10.05 -15.75
C PRO A 291 16.31 -11.14 -16.48
N VAL A 292 16.07 -12.28 -15.83
CA VAL A 292 15.33 -13.41 -16.41
C VAL A 292 13.84 -13.23 -16.14
N VAL A 293 13.06 -13.21 -17.23
CA VAL A 293 11.61 -13.04 -17.23
C VAL A 293 10.94 -14.19 -17.97
N ASP A 294 9.62 -14.30 -17.88
CA ASP A 294 8.89 -15.34 -18.57
C ASP A 294 8.98 -15.21 -20.10
N ALA A 295 9.06 -16.35 -20.79
CA ALA A 295 9.36 -16.42 -22.22
C ALA A 295 8.42 -15.59 -23.11
N VAL A 296 7.15 -15.45 -22.71
CA VAL A 296 6.14 -14.65 -23.43
C VAL A 296 6.53 -13.16 -23.51
N TRP A 297 7.29 -12.67 -22.53
CA TRP A 297 7.68 -11.27 -22.40
C TRP A 297 9.10 -10.97 -22.89
N LEU A 298 9.86 -11.99 -23.30
CA LEU A 298 11.20 -11.82 -23.86
C LEU A 298 11.18 -11.05 -25.17
N GLY A 299 11.88 -9.92 -25.21
CA GLY A 299 11.92 -9.03 -26.38
C GLY A 299 10.56 -8.43 -26.77
N HIS A 300 9.55 -8.49 -25.88
CA HIS A 300 8.22 -7.99 -26.17
C HIS A 300 8.25 -6.48 -26.46
N ARG A 301 7.54 -6.07 -27.53
CA ARG A 301 7.61 -4.68 -28.04
C ARG A 301 7.23 -3.65 -26.97
N ASP A 302 6.21 -3.96 -26.15
CA ASP A 302 5.68 -3.03 -25.15
C ASP A 302 6.66 -2.87 -23.99
N VAL A 303 7.41 -3.93 -23.65
CA VAL A 303 8.48 -3.85 -22.65
C VAL A 303 9.64 -3.00 -23.16
N ASN A 304 10.10 -3.26 -24.39
CA ASN A 304 11.19 -2.49 -24.99
C ASN A 304 10.82 -1.01 -25.14
N ALA A 305 9.56 -0.71 -25.50
CA ALA A 305 9.05 0.65 -25.58
C ALA A 305 9.01 1.32 -24.20
N ALA A 306 8.52 0.63 -23.17
CA ALA A 306 8.46 1.15 -21.81
C ALA A 306 9.88 1.40 -21.24
N LEU A 307 10.81 0.47 -21.43
CA LEU A 307 12.22 0.63 -21.04
C LEU A 307 12.89 1.81 -21.75
N ALA A 308 12.64 1.99 -23.05
CA ALA A 308 13.21 3.10 -23.81
C ALA A 308 12.60 4.46 -23.43
N ALA A 309 11.32 4.49 -23.04
CA ALA A 309 10.62 5.70 -22.65
C ALA A 309 10.85 6.08 -21.18
N PHE A 310 11.25 5.12 -20.34
CA PHE A 310 11.41 5.36 -18.91
C PHE A 310 12.51 6.37 -18.62
N VAL A 311 12.13 7.44 -17.93
CA VAL A 311 13.05 8.43 -17.39
C VAL A 311 13.08 8.26 -15.88
N ARG A 312 14.24 7.89 -15.35
CA ARG A 312 14.44 7.79 -13.90
C ARG A 312 14.12 9.14 -13.26
N PRO A 313 13.21 9.21 -12.27
CA PRO A 313 12.95 10.45 -11.57
C PRO A 313 14.14 10.84 -10.70
N GLU A 314 14.35 12.15 -10.53
CA GLU A 314 15.40 12.67 -9.66
C GLU A 314 14.86 12.84 -8.24
N ARG A 315 15.56 12.29 -7.24
CA ARG A 315 15.33 12.66 -5.84
C ARG A 315 15.83 14.08 -5.63
N ARG A 316 14.99 14.93 -5.07
CA ARG A 316 15.34 16.32 -4.80
C ARG A 316 16.37 16.37 -3.66
N THR A 317 17.62 16.67 -3.97
CA THR A 317 18.65 16.85 -2.94
C THR A 317 18.76 18.32 -2.53
N TRP A 318 18.44 18.62 -1.28
CA TRP A 318 18.48 19.97 -0.72
C TRP A 318 19.90 20.54 -0.57
N GLY A 319 20.92 19.67 -0.58
CA GLY A 319 22.33 20.04 -0.41
C GLY A 319 22.83 21.08 -1.41
N SER A 320 22.32 21.07 -2.64
CA SER A 320 22.69 22.05 -3.69
C SER A 320 22.17 23.48 -3.42
N LYS A 321 21.09 23.61 -2.63
CA LYS A 321 20.49 24.89 -2.25
C LYS A 321 21.14 25.51 -1.00
N LEU A 322 21.85 24.72 -0.20
CA LEU A 322 22.48 25.20 1.03
C LEU A 322 23.73 26.03 0.73
N ASN A 323 23.66 27.34 1.00
CA ASN A 323 24.83 28.19 1.04
C ASN A 323 25.29 28.41 2.49
N THR A 324 26.41 27.80 2.88
CA THR A 324 26.95 27.95 4.24
C THR A 324 27.78 29.21 4.44
N ARG A 325 28.07 29.99 3.38
CA ARG A 325 28.83 31.24 3.52
C ARG A 325 27.99 32.27 4.28
N GLY A 326 28.50 32.73 5.42
CA GLY A 326 27.82 33.71 6.27
C GLY A 326 26.90 33.11 7.34
N LEU A 327 26.86 31.78 7.48
CA LEU A 327 26.23 31.11 8.61
C LEU A 327 27.24 30.88 9.74
N SER A 328 26.77 30.80 10.99
CA SER A 328 27.59 30.30 12.09
C SER A 328 27.91 28.80 11.89
N SER A 329 28.95 28.29 12.55
CA SER A 329 29.29 26.87 12.51
C SER A 329 28.16 25.98 13.02
N SER A 330 27.45 26.41 14.07
CA SER A 330 26.31 25.68 14.63
C SER A 330 25.12 25.66 13.69
N LEU A 331 24.73 26.80 13.10
CA LEU A 331 23.62 26.87 12.15
C LEU A 331 23.94 26.09 10.87
N ALA A 332 25.19 26.14 10.39
CA ALA A 332 25.62 25.35 9.25
C ALA A 332 25.59 23.84 9.54
N ALA A 333 25.88 23.42 10.79
CA ALA A 333 25.77 22.02 11.20
C ALA A 333 24.30 21.59 11.26
N ASP A 334 23.43 22.38 11.89
CA ASP A 334 21.99 22.07 11.98
C ASP A 334 21.33 22.02 10.60
N MET A 335 21.67 22.93 9.68
CA MET A 335 21.18 22.86 8.29
C MET A 335 21.65 21.60 7.57
N LYS A 336 22.89 21.14 7.81
CA LYS A 336 23.37 19.87 7.24
C LYS A 336 22.66 18.68 7.85
N SER A 337 22.41 18.69 9.16
CA SER A 337 21.65 17.65 9.85
C SER A 337 20.21 17.60 9.36
N LEU A 338 19.55 18.74 9.18
CA LEU A 338 18.21 18.84 8.62
C LEU A 338 18.16 18.24 7.20
N ILE A 339 19.13 18.58 6.35
CA ILE A 339 19.23 18.02 5.00
C ILE A 339 19.51 16.51 5.05
N ALA A 340 20.38 16.04 5.93
CA ALA A 340 20.66 14.62 6.09
C ALA A 340 19.44 13.84 6.60
N LEU A 341 18.66 14.41 7.52
CA LEU A 341 17.41 13.82 8.00
C LEU A 341 16.29 13.87 6.95
N SER A 342 16.31 14.87 6.06
CA SER A 342 15.43 14.94 4.89
C SER A 342 15.81 13.93 3.80
N ASP A 343 17.09 13.55 3.75
CA ASP A 343 17.59 12.50 2.88
C ASP A 343 17.16 11.15 3.48
N ARG A 344 16.08 10.60 2.93
CA ARG A 344 15.37 9.40 3.44
C ARG A 344 16.23 8.12 3.44
N THR A 345 17.50 8.21 3.01
CA THR A 345 18.52 7.16 3.08
C THR A 345 18.97 6.81 4.50
N TYR A 346 18.61 7.60 5.53
CA TYR A 346 18.90 7.28 6.93
C TYR A 346 17.81 6.33 7.52
N PRO A 347 18.19 5.14 8.05
CA PRO A 347 17.25 4.15 8.56
C PRO A 347 16.77 4.53 9.98
N VAL A 348 15.79 5.41 10.03
CA VAL A 348 15.04 5.80 11.25
C VAL A 348 13.55 5.72 10.96
N SER A 349 12.75 5.36 11.97
CA SER A 349 11.30 5.28 11.83
C SER A 349 10.70 6.63 11.41
N ARG A 350 9.51 6.64 10.82
CA ARG A 350 8.82 7.87 10.42
C ARG A 350 8.64 8.83 11.60
N TRP A 351 8.30 8.29 12.76
CA TRP A 351 8.10 9.06 13.98
C TRP A 351 9.43 9.62 14.53
N ASP A 352 10.48 8.80 14.61
CA ASP A 352 11.78 9.27 15.11
C ASP A 352 12.40 10.32 14.18
N ARG A 353 12.23 10.14 12.85
CA ARG A 353 12.66 11.13 11.85
C ARG A 353 11.88 12.43 12.03
N TYR A 354 10.58 12.34 12.27
CA TYR A 354 9.73 13.49 12.54
C TYR A 354 10.19 14.25 13.79
N GLU A 355 10.39 13.56 14.91
CA GLU A 355 10.87 14.20 16.14
C GLU A 355 12.25 14.83 15.96
N ALA A 356 13.17 14.14 15.29
CA ALA A 356 14.50 14.66 14.99
C ALA A 356 14.45 15.91 14.09
N LEU A 357 13.66 15.87 13.02
CA LEU A 357 13.47 17.02 12.11
C LEU A 357 12.87 18.21 12.84
N HIS A 358 11.84 17.98 13.67
CA HIS A 358 11.23 19.02 14.50
C HIS A 358 12.28 19.64 15.43
N SER A 359 13.03 18.83 16.18
CA SER A 359 14.05 19.29 17.12
C SER A 359 15.13 20.14 16.46
N VAL A 360 15.64 19.69 15.31
CA VAL A 360 16.65 20.45 14.54
C VAL A 360 16.07 21.76 14.02
N ALA A 361 14.84 21.77 13.53
CA ALA A 361 14.18 22.99 13.05
C ALA A 361 13.95 24.03 14.17
N LEU A 362 13.64 23.59 15.40
CA LEU A 362 13.58 24.46 16.58
C LEU A 362 14.96 25.02 16.94
N SER A 363 16.03 24.23 16.85
CA SER A 363 17.40 24.70 17.05
C SER A 363 17.77 25.78 16.03
N ILE A 364 17.42 25.58 14.76
CA ILE A 364 17.59 26.57 13.68
C ILE A 364 16.84 27.85 14.01
N ALA A 365 15.58 27.79 14.46
CA ALA A 365 14.83 28.96 14.91
C ALA A 365 15.57 29.73 16.02
N GLY A 366 16.14 29.02 17.01
CA GLY A 366 16.97 29.62 18.05
C GLY A 366 18.28 30.23 17.55
N HIS A 367 18.86 29.71 16.47
CA HIS A 367 20.02 30.32 15.82
C HIS A 367 19.67 31.57 15.01
N VAL A 368 18.53 31.56 14.32
CA VAL A 368 18.01 32.71 13.57
C VAL A 368 17.76 33.88 14.52
N SER A 369 17.11 33.65 15.66
CA SER A 369 16.81 34.70 16.64
C SER A 369 18.08 35.33 17.24
N ARG A 370 19.13 34.54 17.47
CA ARG A 370 20.44 35.00 17.97
C ARG A 370 21.29 35.71 16.91
N SER A 371 20.92 35.60 15.64
CA SER A 371 21.64 36.22 14.52
C SER A 371 21.16 37.65 14.22
N VAL A 372 20.21 38.18 14.98
CA VAL A 372 19.75 39.56 14.84
C VAL A 372 20.90 40.52 15.14
N THR A 373 21.20 41.39 14.17
CA THR A 373 22.29 42.36 14.22
C THR A 373 21.85 43.74 14.70
N ASP A 374 20.55 44.03 14.64
CA ASP A 374 19.97 45.31 15.04
C ASP A 374 18.53 45.14 15.53
N TRP A 375 18.29 45.47 16.79
CA TRP A 375 17.00 45.43 17.47
C TRP A 375 16.29 46.80 17.53
N SER A 376 16.96 47.87 17.08
CA SER A 376 16.45 49.25 17.18
C SER A 376 15.29 49.54 16.22
N LEU A 377 15.14 48.72 15.18
CA LEU A 377 14.11 48.85 14.16
C LEU A 377 12.86 48.04 14.52
N ARG A 378 11.70 48.47 13.98
CA ARG A 378 10.43 47.73 14.12
C ARG A 378 10.53 46.32 13.53
N CYS A 379 11.40 46.12 12.54
CA CYS A 379 11.75 44.81 11.99
C CYS A 379 13.24 44.55 12.26
N PRO A 380 13.59 43.53 13.05
CA PRO A 380 14.98 43.23 13.38
C PRO A 380 15.80 42.91 12.12
N ARG A 381 17.05 43.39 12.05
CA ARG A 381 17.92 43.09 10.90
C ARG A 381 18.62 41.76 11.09
N ILE A 382 18.36 40.83 10.17
CA ILE A 382 18.97 39.50 10.14
C ILE A 382 19.79 39.37 8.86
N PRO A 383 20.99 38.74 8.90
CA PRO A 383 21.78 38.49 7.70
C PRO A 383 21.01 37.69 6.63
N ALA A 384 21.15 38.07 5.37
CA ALA A 384 20.45 37.44 4.25
C ALA A 384 20.74 35.92 4.14
N ALA A 385 21.95 35.48 4.48
CA ALA A 385 22.30 34.06 4.52
C ALA A 385 21.47 33.29 5.54
N VAL A 386 21.23 33.87 6.72
CA VAL A 386 20.44 33.28 7.80
C VAL A 386 18.96 33.22 7.41
N ILE A 387 18.43 34.26 6.77
CA ILE A 387 17.06 34.24 6.23
C ILE A 387 16.93 33.19 5.12
N SER A 388 17.92 33.05 4.25
CA SER A 388 17.91 32.02 3.19
C SER A 388 17.91 30.61 3.78
N ALA A 389 18.69 30.36 4.85
CA ALA A 389 18.67 29.09 5.57
C ALA A 389 17.32 28.83 6.26
N TRP A 390 16.69 29.86 6.81
CA TRP A 390 15.35 29.76 7.39
C TRP A 390 14.26 29.41 6.37
N LEU A 391 14.28 30.06 5.20
CA LEU A 391 13.35 29.73 4.12
C LEU A 391 13.60 28.32 3.56
N LEU A 392 14.86 27.90 3.46
CA LEU A 392 15.19 26.53 3.08
C LEU A 392 14.67 25.50 4.11
N THR A 393 14.66 25.86 5.41
CA THR A 393 14.07 25.02 6.46
C THR A 393 12.56 24.87 6.25
N GLN A 394 11.85 25.96 5.91
CA GLN A 394 10.43 25.91 5.57
C GLN A 394 10.16 24.96 4.41
N ASP A 395 10.89 25.14 3.31
CA ASP A 395 10.72 24.33 2.10
C ASP A 395 10.92 22.83 2.42
N ILE A 396 11.94 22.50 3.21
CA ILE A 396 12.22 21.12 3.63
C ILE A 396 11.07 20.55 4.48
N ILE A 397 10.62 21.29 5.51
CA ILE A 397 9.57 20.80 6.43
C ILE A 397 8.22 20.65 5.72
N THR A 398 7.83 21.62 4.90
CA THR A 398 6.54 21.58 4.20
C THR A 398 6.50 20.51 3.11
N GLU A 399 7.60 20.30 2.38
CA GLU A 399 7.68 19.26 1.33
C GLU A 399 7.71 17.85 1.92
N LEU A 400 8.38 17.63 3.06
CA LEU A 400 8.52 16.29 3.65
C LEU A 400 7.22 15.74 4.28
N PHE A 401 6.35 16.61 4.77
CA PHE A 401 5.21 16.23 5.60
C PHE A 401 3.86 16.62 4.99
N GLY A 402 3.81 17.09 3.74
CA GLY A 402 2.57 17.46 3.06
C GLY A 402 1.70 18.40 3.91
N GLU A 403 0.41 18.07 4.06
CA GLU A 403 -0.54 18.88 4.85
C GLU A 403 -0.16 18.99 6.34
N THR A 404 0.42 17.95 6.94
CA THR A 404 0.92 18.01 8.31
C THR A 404 2.15 18.90 8.46
N GLY A 405 2.93 19.10 7.39
CA GLY A 405 4.12 19.94 7.39
C GLY A 405 3.83 21.41 7.61
N GLU A 406 2.70 21.90 7.12
CA GLU A 406 2.30 23.29 7.32
C GLU A 406 1.98 23.56 8.80
N MET A 407 1.28 22.64 9.47
CA MET A 407 0.98 22.75 10.91
C MET A 407 2.27 22.79 11.75
N VAL A 408 3.19 21.87 11.47
CA VAL A 408 4.50 21.79 12.14
C VAL A 408 5.31 23.07 11.90
N TRP A 409 5.28 23.59 10.68
CA TRP A 409 5.95 24.83 10.36
C TRP A 409 5.39 26.03 11.13
N GLN A 410 4.07 26.11 11.32
CA GLN A 410 3.47 27.17 12.12
C GLN A 410 3.94 27.12 13.58
N ASP A 411 4.10 25.93 14.16
CA ASP A 411 4.62 25.76 15.52
C ASP A 411 6.09 26.22 15.63
N ILE A 412 6.94 25.78 14.69
CA ILE A 412 8.36 26.17 14.63
C ILE A 412 8.49 27.69 14.45
N LYS A 413 7.67 28.28 13.58
CA LYS A 413 7.59 29.74 13.38
C LYS A 413 7.12 30.46 14.64
N GLY A 414 6.16 29.90 15.36
CA GLY A 414 5.72 30.39 16.68
C GLY A 414 6.88 30.44 17.67
N SER A 415 7.71 29.39 17.73
CA SER A 415 8.91 29.36 18.56
C SER A 415 9.93 30.44 18.18
N LEU A 416 10.18 30.66 16.88
CA LEU A 416 11.04 31.76 16.43
C LEU A 416 10.51 33.13 16.91
N ILE A 417 9.21 33.37 16.78
CA ILE A 417 8.58 34.62 17.21
C ILE A 417 8.79 34.82 18.72
N SER A 418 8.54 33.79 19.54
CA SER A 418 8.78 33.83 20.98
C SER A 418 10.25 34.15 21.31
N HIS A 419 11.21 33.46 20.70
CA HIS A 419 12.64 33.74 20.90
C HIS A 419 13.03 35.17 20.48
N LEU A 420 12.44 35.71 19.41
CA LEU A 420 12.69 37.09 18.99
C LEU A 420 12.16 38.10 20.02
N TYR A 421 11.01 37.82 20.65
CA TYR A 421 10.49 38.65 21.74
C TYR A 421 11.37 38.60 22.99
N GLU A 422 11.79 37.40 23.42
CA GLU A 422 12.64 37.21 24.60
C GLU A 422 14.01 37.88 24.45
N ASN A 423 14.66 37.69 23.30
CA ASN A 423 15.96 38.31 23.03
C ASN A 423 15.85 39.83 22.97
N ARG A 424 14.74 40.36 22.44
CA ARG A 424 14.49 41.81 22.42
C ARG A 424 14.29 42.40 23.80
N LEU A 425 13.71 41.67 24.75
CA LEU A 425 13.57 42.13 26.14
C LEU A 425 14.92 42.13 26.89
N SER A 426 15.89 41.37 26.38
CA SER A 426 17.23 41.22 26.97
C SER A 426 18.25 42.24 26.42
N HIS A 427 17.87 43.06 25.45
CA HIS A 427 18.66 44.10 24.78
C HIS A 427 18.01 45.47 24.94
#